data_AF-A0A0K0J6Q9-F1
#
_entry.id   AF-A0A0K0J6Q9-F1
#
_cell.length_a   1.000
_cell.length_b   1.000
_cell.length_c   1.000
_cell.angle_alpha   90.00
_cell.angle_beta   90.00
_cell.angle_gamma   90.00
#
_symmetry.space_group_name_H-M   'P 1'
#
loop_
_entity.id
_entity.type
_entity.pdbx_description
1 polymer ?
#
loop_
_entity_poly.entity_id
_entity_poly.type
_entity_poly.pdbx_seq_one_letter_code
_entity_poly.pdbx_strand_id
1 'polypeptide(L)'
;MDVILDHSFGGINSSIPGIGGPQCVKFLPLWQRIAETFLLVPLAICGIIISSKNLEPFLLPISGKMLSSINESAVMFDDDKNLVRYCVLAFYCFIFGSEIVCKLVRRVFVFILNPCHIATTIQILILAIGITNHRMYYLFRFQMYLLPGALIGIILPSINSRVLFVEVLIYFIQHVAILIVPFFIVYVNGTFLLEPFQNFVWAVLSFSVILFYHFTILQIVG
;
A
#
# COMPACT_ATOMS: atom_id res chain seq x y z
N MET A 1 27.64 -14.61 9.91
CA MET A 1 26.31 -14.38 9.31
C MET A 1 26.17 -12.88 9.11
N ASP A 2 25.78 -12.46 7.92
CA ASP A 2 25.58 -11.03 7.64
C ASP A 2 24.48 -10.48 8.56
N VAL A 3 24.80 -9.43 9.32
CA VAL A 3 23.89 -8.80 10.29
C VAL A 3 22.54 -8.44 9.65
N ILE A 4 22.57 -8.03 8.37
CA ILE A 4 21.38 -7.70 7.58
C ILE A 4 20.50 -8.93 7.33
N LEU A 5 21.10 -10.06 7.02
CA LEU A 5 20.38 -11.31 6.76
C LEU A 5 19.76 -11.86 8.06
N ASP A 6 20.49 -11.79 9.17
CA ASP A 6 20.00 -12.18 10.49
C ASP A 6 18.81 -11.31 10.92
N HIS A 7 18.86 -10.01 10.66
CA HIS A 7 17.74 -9.12 10.99
C HIS A 7 16.52 -9.30 10.08
N SER A 8 16.74 -9.74 8.84
CA SER A 8 15.68 -9.93 7.85
C SER A 8 14.96 -11.26 8.02
N PHE A 9 15.71 -12.34 8.31
CA PHE A 9 15.20 -13.72 8.31
C PHE A 9 15.42 -14.49 9.62
N GLY A 10 16.27 -13.99 10.54
CA GLY A 10 16.74 -14.75 11.71
C GLY A 10 15.66 -15.08 12.74
N GLY A 11 14.54 -14.35 12.77
CA GLY A 11 13.42 -14.63 13.66
C GLY A 11 12.24 -15.37 13.03
N ILE A 12 12.39 -15.84 11.79
CA ILE A 12 11.34 -16.60 11.11
C ILE A 12 11.25 -17.99 11.75
N ASN A 13 10.09 -18.30 12.34
CA ASN A 13 9.82 -19.61 12.91
C ASN A 13 9.40 -20.60 11.81
N SER A 14 10.33 -21.46 11.39
CA SER A 14 10.11 -22.50 10.37
C SER A 14 9.28 -23.69 10.84
N SER A 15 8.95 -23.77 12.13
CA SER A 15 8.05 -24.80 12.67
C SER A 15 6.58 -24.52 12.38
N ILE A 16 6.21 -23.28 12.04
CA ILE A 16 4.83 -22.91 11.74
C ILE A 16 4.63 -22.93 10.22
N PRO A 17 3.72 -23.76 9.69
CA PRO A 17 3.51 -23.89 8.25
C PRO A 17 3.03 -22.57 7.65
N GLY A 18 3.57 -22.22 6.48
CA GLY A 18 3.16 -21.03 5.71
C GLY A 18 3.80 -19.71 6.13
N ILE A 19 4.68 -19.69 7.14
CA ILE A 19 5.34 -18.46 7.62
C ILE A 19 6.77 -18.31 7.09
N GLY A 20 7.47 -19.43 6.86
CA GLY A 20 8.78 -19.40 6.22
C GLY A 20 9.57 -20.69 6.45
N GLY A 21 10.80 -20.70 5.96
CA GLY A 21 11.67 -21.87 6.02
C GLY A 21 11.59 -22.77 4.79
N PRO A 22 12.24 -23.95 4.84
CA PRO A 22 12.45 -24.79 3.65
C PRO A 22 11.16 -25.29 3.00
N GLN A 23 10.09 -25.44 3.78
CA GLN A 23 8.78 -25.86 3.27
C GLN A 23 8.16 -24.78 2.37
N CYS A 24 8.25 -23.51 2.76
CA CYS A 24 7.75 -22.39 1.94
C CYS A 24 8.58 -22.21 0.66
N VAL A 25 9.91 -22.29 0.77
CA VAL A 25 10.81 -22.18 -0.40
C VAL A 25 10.57 -23.29 -1.41
N LYS A 26 10.24 -24.50 -0.93
CA LYS A 26 9.95 -25.67 -1.77
C LYS A 26 8.47 -25.83 -2.11
N PHE A 27 7.60 -24.93 -1.66
CA PHE A 27 6.16 -25.01 -1.91
C PHE A 27 5.84 -24.91 -3.40
N LEU A 28 6.51 -24.00 -4.11
CA LEU A 28 6.44 -23.86 -5.56
C LEU A 28 7.75 -24.32 -6.21
N PRO A 29 7.72 -25.24 -7.19
CA PRO A 29 8.93 -25.71 -7.84
C PRO A 29 9.60 -24.59 -8.64
N LEU A 30 10.94 -24.62 -8.72
CA LEU A 30 11.72 -23.55 -9.36
C LEU A 30 11.32 -23.34 -10.83
N TRP A 31 11.02 -24.40 -11.57
CA TRP A 31 10.59 -24.29 -12.97
C TRP A 31 9.29 -23.50 -13.10
N GLN A 32 8.34 -23.71 -12.18
CA GLN A 32 7.06 -22.99 -12.18
C GLN A 32 7.27 -21.52 -11.84
N ARG A 33 8.11 -21.24 -10.82
CA ARG A 33 8.48 -19.86 -10.46
C ARG A 33 9.10 -19.10 -11.63
N ILE A 34 10.01 -19.74 -12.36
CA ILE A 34 10.65 -19.16 -13.56
C ILE A 34 9.61 -18.96 -14.67
N ALA A 35 8.77 -19.96 -14.94
CA ALA A 35 7.74 -19.87 -15.99
C ALA A 35 6.71 -18.76 -15.70
N GLU A 36 6.21 -18.69 -14.46
CA GLU A 36 5.30 -17.63 -14.02
C GLU A 36 5.96 -16.26 -14.15
N THR A 37 7.20 -16.11 -13.72
CA THR A 37 7.94 -14.84 -13.84
C THR A 37 8.12 -14.43 -15.30
N PHE A 38 8.54 -15.37 -16.15
CA PHE A 38 8.78 -15.11 -17.57
C PHE A 38 7.51 -14.78 -18.35
N LEU A 39 6.35 -15.27 -17.91
CA LEU A 39 5.06 -14.97 -18.54
C LEU A 39 4.43 -13.69 -17.97
N LEU A 40 4.41 -13.56 -16.65
CA LEU A 40 3.64 -12.52 -15.96
C LEU A 40 4.38 -11.19 -15.93
N VAL A 41 5.72 -11.16 -15.84
CA VAL A 41 6.47 -9.90 -15.84
C VAL A 41 6.34 -9.14 -17.16
N PRO A 42 6.51 -9.75 -18.36
CA PRO A 42 6.27 -9.05 -19.63
C PRO A 42 4.82 -8.61 -19.78
N LEU A 43 3.85 -9.42 -19.35
CA LEU A 43 2.44 -9.05 -19.34
C LEU A 43 2.20 -7.80 -18.47
N ALA A 44 2.80 -7.74 -17.29
CA ALA A 44 2.77 -6.58 -16.40
C ALA A 44 3.34 -5.34 -17.08
N ILE A 45 4.51 -5.47 -17.71
CA ILE A 45 5.18 -4.36 -18.40
C ILE A 45 4.31 -3.85 -19.56
N CYS A 46 3.75 -4.76 -20.37
CA CYS A 46 2.82 -4.41 -21.44
C CYS A 46 1.59 -3.66 -20.89
N GLY A 47 0.98 -4.17 -19.81
CA GLY A 47 -0.15 -3.54 -19.14
C GLY A 47 0.18 -2.14 -18.62
N ILE A 48 1.36 -1.96 -18.02
CA ILE A 48 1.86 -0.65 -17.56
C ILE A 48 2.04 0.30 -18.75
N ILE A 49 2.70 -0.12 -19.83
CA ILE A 49 2.97 0.72 -21.00
C ILE A 49 1.66 1.14 -21.69
N ILE A 50 0.76 0.18 -21.95
CA ILE A 50 -0.51 0.44 -22.63
C ILE A 50 -1.38 1.38 -21.77
N SER A 51 -1.51 1.08 -20.47
CA SER A 51 -2.32 1.90 -19.58
C SER A 51 -1.72 3.29 -19.42
N SER A 52 -0.40 3.40 -19.29
CA SER A 52 0.27 4.71 -19.18
C SER A 52 0.11 5.59 -20.42
N LYS A 53 -0.02 4.98 -21.61
CA LYS A 53 -0.31 5.72 -22.86
C LYS A 53 -1.78 6.13 -22.97
N ASN A 54 -2.67 5.31 -22.44
CA ASN A 54 -4.12 5.54 -22.44
C ASN A 54 -4.60 6.28 -21.19
N LEU A 55 -3.69 6.65 -20.28
CA LEU A 55 -3.97 7.64 -19.26
C LEU A 55 -4.26 8.92 -20.02
N GLU A 56 -5.55 9.25 -20.17
CA GLU A 56 -5.92 10.55 -20.68
C GLU A 56 -5.18 11.59 -19.82
N PRO A 57 -4.44 12.53 -20.44
CA PRO A 57 -3.92 13.66 -19.72
C PRO A 57 -5.14 14.44 -19.26
N PHE A 58 -5.61 14.18 -18.04
CA PHE A 58 -6.63 14.99 -17.41
C PHE A 58 -5.98 16.30 -16.97
N LEU A 59 -5.53 17.04 -17.97
CA LEU A 59 -5.18 18.44 -17.89
C LEU A 59 -6.49 19.21 -18.01
N LEU A 60 -6.83 19.89 -16.90
CA LEU A 60 -7.75 21.04 -16.76
C LEU A 60 -9.22 20.74 -16.43
N PRO A 61 -9.88 21.45 -15.46
CA PRO A 61 -9.37 22.44 -14.50
C PRO A 61 -10.03 22.32 -13.10
N ILE A 62 -9.55 21.45 -12.20
CA ILE A 62 -10.06 21.46 -10.81
C ILE A 62 -9.54 22.71 -10.04
N SER A 63 -8.43 23.31 -10.48
CA SER A 63 -7.80 24.43 -9.76
C SER A 63 -8.32 25.83 -10.12
N GLY A 64 -9.13 26.00 -11.19
CA GLY A 64 -9.50 27.35 -11.66
C GLY A 64 -10.85 27.85 -11.17
N LYS A 65 -11.92 27.09 -11.44
CA LYS A 65 -13.31 27.51 -11.18
C LYS A 65 -13.90 26.98 -9.87
N MET A 66 -13.35 25.89 -9.33
CA MET A 66 -13.73 25.33 -8.03
C MET A 66 -12.91 25.98 -6.89
N LEU A 67 -11.66 26.38 -7.17
CA LEU A 67 -10.80 27.09 -6.23
C LEU A 67 -11.33 28.50 -5.89
N SER A 68 -11.96 29.20 -6.85
CA SER A 68 -12.46 30.57 -6.64
C SER A 68 -13.72 30.63 -5.77
N SER A 69 -14.59 29.62 -5.80
CA SER A 69 -15.78 29.54 -4.94
C SER A 69 -15.49 28.94 -3.56
N ILE A 70 -14.43 28.13 -3.44
CA ILE A 70 -13.95 27.58 -2.17
C ILE A 70 -13.17 28.64 -1.37
N ASN A 71 -12.38 29.50 -2.02
CA ASN A 71 -11.50 30.47 -1.34
C ASN A 71 -12.24 31.46 -0.40
N GLU A 72 -13.49 31.81 -0.69
CA GLU A 72 -14.26 32.76 0.14
C GLU A 72 -14.87 32.08 1.39
N SER A 73 -15.02 30.75 1.34
CA SER A 73 -15.58 29.93 2.43
C SER A 73 -14.49 29.17 3.23
N ALA A 74 -13.30 28.96 2.65
CA ALA A 74 -12.28 28.05 3.17
C ALA A 74 -11.35 28.66 4.22
N VAL A 75 -11.15 29.99 4.25
CA VAL A 75 -10.17 30.63 5.16
C VAL A 75 -10.47 30.34 6.65
N MET A 76 -11.73 30.06 6.99
CA MET A 76 -12.13 29.70 8.37
C MET A 76 -12.15 28.18 8.64
N PHE A 77 -12.22 27.34 7.61
CA PHE A 77 -12.27 25.87 7.71
C PHE A 77 -10.94 25.18 7.37
N ASP A 78 -9.92 25.93 6.94
CA ASP A 78 -8.61 25.42 6.56
C ASP A 78 -7.81 24.93 7.77
N ASP A 79 -7.89 25.65 8.89
CA ASP A 79 -7.13 25.32 10.10
C ASP A 79 -7.62 24.00 10.73
N ASP A 80 -8.94 23.80 10.84
CA ASP A 80 -9.53 22.57 11.38
C ASP A 80 -9.22 21.34 10.50
N LYS A 81 -9.23 21.48 9.17
CA LYS A 81 -8.89 20.39 8.24
C LYS A 81 -7.42 20.01 8.34
N ASN A 82 -6.55 21.00 8.47
CA ASN A 82 -5.11 20.78 8.66
C ASN A 82 -4.84 20.11 10.01
N LEU A 83 -5.51 20.52 11.09
CA LEU A 83 -5.44 19.87 12.39
C LEU A 83 -5.85 18.40 12.33
N VAL A 84 -7.03 18.10 11.77
CA VAL A 84 -7.50 16.70 11.62
C VAL A 84 -6.50 15.87 10.81
N ARG A 85 -5.99 16.42 9.70
CA ARG A 85 -4.97 15.76 8.88
C ARG A 85 -3.71 15.44 9.67
N TYR A 86 -3.18 16.38 10.46
CA TYR A 86 -1.99 16.15 11.27
C TYR A 86 -2.24 15.18 12.42
N CYS A 87 -3.41 15.21 13.06
CA CYS A 87 -3.80 14.23 14.07
C CYS A 87 -3.88 12.82 13.49
N VAL A 88 -4.53 12.64 12.34
CA VAL A 88 -4.61 11.35 11.64
C VAL A 88 -3.22 10.88 11.22
N LEU A 89 -2.40 11.77 10.67
CA LEU A 89 -1.01 11.46 10.29
C LEU A 89 -0.18 11.01 11.49
N ALA A 90 -0.23 11.73 12.61
CA ALA A 90 0.53 11.41 13.82
C ALA A 90 0.12 10.03 14.37
N PHE A 91 -1.19 9.78 14.45
CA PHE A 91 -1.71 8.48 14.88
C PHE A 91 -1.30 7.35 13.92
N TYR A 92 -1.33 7.61 12.61
CA TYR A 92 -0.99 6.58 11.63
C TYR A 92 0.51 6.26 11.60
N CYS A 93 1.36 7.28 11.74
CA CYS A 93 2.80 7.12 11.96
C CYS A 93 3.10 6.33 13.24
N PHE A 94 2.34 6.54 14.32
CA PHE A 94 2.49 5.77 15.55
C PHE A 94 2.15 4.29 15.35
N ILE A 95 1.05 3.97 14.67
CA ILE A 95 0.66 2.59 14.34
C ILE A 95 1.76 1.92 13.50
N PHE A 96 2.17 2.56 12.41
CA PHE A 96 3.14 1.98 11.48
C PHE A 96 4.53 1.88 12.08
N GLY A 97 4.97 2.89 12.83
CA GLY A 97 6.22 2.86 13.57
C GLY A 97 6.26 1.73 14.60
N SER A 98 5.15 1.49 15.30
CA SER A 98 5.04 0.39 16.25
C SER A 98 5.14 -0.99 15.57
N GLU A 99 4.51 -1.18 14.40
CA GLU A 99 4.67 -2.42 13.60
C GLU A 99 6.12 -2.60 13.14
N ILE A 100 6.80 -1.53 12.67
CA ILE A 100 8.21 -1.58 12.27
C ILE A 100 9.07 -2.02 13.45
N VAL A 101 8.92 -1.39 14.63
CA VAL A 101 9.68 -1.74 15.84
C VAL A 101 9.46 -3.20 16.22
N CYS A 102 8.22 -3.69 16.20
CA CYS A 102 7.93 -5.10 16.47
C CYS A 102 8.66 -6.03 15.49
N LYS A 103 8.66 -5.72 14.18
CA LYS A 103 9.36 -6.53 13.17
C LYS A 103 10.88 -6.50 13.33
N LEU A 104 11.46 -5.35 13.69
CA LEU A 104 12.89 -5.21 13.95
C LEU A 104 13.29 -6.05 15.18
N VAL A 105 12.56 -5.92 16.30
CA VAL A 105 12.82 -6.70 17.52
C VAL A 105 12.72 -8.21 17.25
N ARG A 106 11.72 -8.60 16.45
CA ARG A 106 11.50 -10.00 16.05
C ARG A 106 12.45 -10.50 14.97
N ARG A 107 13.31 -9.67 14.35
CA ARG A 107 14.21 -10.07 13.26
C ARG A 107 13.47 -10.73 12.08
N VAL A 108 12.32 -10.17 11.72
CA VAL A 108 11.49 -10.60 10.58
C VAL A 108 11.23 -9.43 9.63
N PHE A 109 12.28 -8.62 9.42
CA PHE A 109 12.18 -7.36 8.69
C PHE A 109 11.76 -7.54 7.22
N VAL A 110 12.00 -8.72 6.64
CA VAL A 110 11.58 -9.06 5.27
C VAL A 110 10.10 -8.78 5.00
N PHE A 111 9.24 -8.99 6.02
CA PHE A 111 7.80 -8.77 5.89
C PHE A 111 7.37 -7.30 5.82
N ILE A 112 8.30 -6.34 5.86
CA ILE A 112 7.98 -4.93 5.56
C ILE A 112 7.61 -4.73 4.08
N LEU A 113 7.99 -5.67 3.23
CA LEU A 113 7.62 -5.71 1.82
C LEU A 113 6.18 -6.22 1.61
N ASN A 114 5.46 -6.60 2.66
CA ASN A 114 4.08 -7.03 2.46
C ASN A 114 3.24 -5.85 1.93
N PRO A 115 2.29 -6.10 1.01
CA PRO A 115 1.50 -5.04 0.37
C PRO A 115 0.78 -4.09 1.33
N CYS A 116 0.39 -4.56 2.52
CA CYS A 116 -0.24 -3.71 3.54
C CYS A 116 0.70 -2.62 4.10
N HIS A 117 1.99 -2.93 4.29
CA HIS A 117 3.00 -1.94 4.73
C HIS A 117 3.35 -0.97 3.60
N ILE A 118 3.38 -1.43 2.35
CA ILE A 118 3.51 -0.56 1.18
C ILE A 118 2.32 0.41 1.07
N ALA A 119 1.09 -0.10 1.21
CA ALA A 119 -0.12 0.73 1.21
C ALA A 119 -0.10 1.77 2.33
N THR A 120 0.29 1.36 3.55
CA THR A 120 0.43 2.25 4.71
C THR A 120 1.46 3.35 4.43
N THR A 121 2.60 3.00 3.86
CA THR A 121 3.67 3.96 3.51
C THR A 121 3.17 4.99 2.48
N ILE A 122 2.46 4.53 1.44
CA ILE A 122 1.88 5.42 0.42
C ILE A 122 0.84 6.36 1.05
N GLN A 123 -0.04 5.85 1.91
CA GLN A 123 -1.06 6.67 2.56
C GLN A 123 -0.45 7.70 3.54
N ILE A 124 0.57 7.32 4.31
CA ILE A 124 1.33 8.26 5.16
C ILE A 124 1.99 9.34 4.31
N LEU A 125 2.60 8.98 3.17
CA LEU A 125 3.20 9.94 2.24
C LEU A 125 2.16 10.93 1.68
N ILE A 126 0.98 10.44 1.32
CA ILE A 126 -0.14 11.27 0.85
C ILE A 126 -0.65 12.20 1.95
N LEU A 127 -0.80 11.71 3.19
CA LEU A 127 -1.19 12.54 4.33
C LEU A 127 -0.11 13.57 4.72
N ALA A 128 1.17 13.22 4.61
CA ALA A 128 2.26 14.13 4.94
C ALA A 128 2.38 15.27 3.93
N ILE A 129 2.37 14.96 2.63
CA ILE A 129 2.58 15.95 1.56
C ILE A 129 1.26 16.63 1.15
N GLY A 130 0.18 15.87 1.06
CA GLY A 130 -1.10 16.31 0.48
C GLY A 130 -1.13 16.09 -1.04
N ILE A 131 -2.29 16.26 -1.66
CA ILE A 131 -2.48 16.02 -3.10
C ILE A 131 -2.28 17.34 -3.85
N THR A 132 -1.03 17.80 -3.85
CA THR A 132 -0.62 19.05 -4.51
C THR A 132 -0.13 18.83 -5.94
N ASN A 133 0.37 17.62 -6.23
CA ASN A 133 1.05 17.28 -7.48
C ASN A 133 0.37 16.10 -8.19
N HIS A 134 0.53 16.04 -9.52
CA HIS A 134 0.05 14.91 -10.35
C HIS A 134 0.53 13.54 -9.84
N ARG A 135 1.77 13.46 -9.32
CA ARG A 135 2.32 12.23 -8.74
C ARG A 135 1.54 11.75 -7.52
N MET A 136 1.15 12.67 -6.64
CA MET A 136 0.38 12.36 -5.43
C MET A 136 -1.03 11.91 -5.77
N TYR A 137 -1.63 12.51 -6.80
CA TYR A 137 -2.90 12.05 -7.36
C TYR A 137 -2.80 10.62 -7.92
N TYR A 138 -1.76 10.31 -8.68
CA TYR A 138 -1.51 8.95 -9.17
C TYR A 138 -1.28 7.94 -8.04
N LEU A 139 -0.52 8.31 -7.01
CA LEU A 139 -0.35 7.48 -5.82
C LEU A 139 -1.67 7.25 -5.08
N PHE A 140 -2.52 8.27 -4.97
CA PHE A 140 -3.84 8.14 -4.36
C PHE A 140 -4.75 7.19 -5.14
N ARG A 141 -4.77 7.29 -6.48
CA ARG A 141 -5.51 6.36 -7.34
C ARG A 141 -4.98 4.94 -7.20
N PHE A 142 -3.67 4.77 -7.29
CA PHE A 142 -3.03 3.47 -7.15
C PHE A 142 -3.33 2.80 -5.79
N GLN A 143 -3.25 3.55 -4.68
CA GLN A 143 -3.49 2.95 -3.36
C GLN A 143 -4.93 2.47 -3.17
N MET A 144 -5.92 3.04 -3.88
CA MET A 144 -7.30 2.53 -3.83
C MET A 144 -7.39 1.06 -4.26
N TYR A 145 -6.51 0.62 -5.18
CA TYR A 145 -6.44 -0.78 -5.62
C TYR A 145 -5.64 -1.70 -4.68
N LEU A 146 -4.99 -1.14 -3.65
CA LEU A 146 -4.34 -1.92 -2.58
C LEU A 146 -5.31 -2.25 -1.43
N LEU A 147 -6.42 -1.51 -1.29
CA LEU A 147 -7.42 -1.70 -0.22
C LEU A 147 -8.00 -3.11 -0.15
N PRO A 148 -8.35 -3.78 -1.28
CA PRO A 148 -8.84 -5.16 -1.22
C PRO A 148 -7.87 -6.11 -0.51
N GLY A 149 -6.56 -5.88 -0.63
CA GLY A 149 -5.56 -6.66 0.09
C GLY A 149 -5.65 -6.52 1.61
N ALA A 150 -5.94 -5.32 2.10
CA ALA A 150 -6.15 -5.08 3.53
C ALA A 150 -7.44 -5.74 4.03
N LEU A 151 -8.51 -5.72 3.22
CA LEU A 151 -9.76 -6.42 3.54
C LEU A 151 -9.55 -7.93 3.64
N ILE A 152 -8.83 -8.52 2.68
CA ILE A 152 -8.46 -9.95 2.71
C ILE A 152 -7.65 -10.26 3.98
N GLY A 153 -6.72 -9.39 4.39
CA GLY A 153 -5.97 -9.58 5.63
C GLY A 153 -6.84 -9.56 6.90
N ILE A 154 -7.96 -8.83 6.90
CA ILE A 154 -8.90 -8.86 8.04
C ILE A 154 -9.74 -10.15 8.03
N ILE A 155 -10.22 -10.56 6.85
CA ILE A 155 -11.09 -11.74 6.70
C ILE A 155 -10.29 -13.04 6.91
N LEU A 156 -9.06 -13.09 6.40
CA LEU A 156 -8.14 -14.23 6.46
C LEU A 156 -6.85 -13.83 7.19
N PRO A 157 -6.91 -13.64 8.53
CA PRO A 157 -5.81 -13.07 9.28
C PRO A 157 -4.65 -14.05 9.46
N SER A 158 -3.43 -13.60 9.17
CA SER A 158 -2.19 -14.36 9.37
C SER A 158 -1.57 -14.10 10.76
N ILE A 159 -2.33 -14.42 11.82
CA ILE A 159 -1.92 -14.18 13.21
C ILE A 159 -1.07 -15.32 13.82
N ASN A 160 -0.96 -16.47 13.14
CA ASN A 160 -0.31 -17.67 13.70
C ASN A 160 1.19 -17.49 14.01
N SER A 161 1.87 -16.57 13.35
CA SER A 161 3.27 -16.22 13.62
C SER A 161 3.46 -15.15 14.69
N ARG A 162 2.38 -14.46 15.08
CA ARG A 162 2.42 -13.32 16.00
C ARG A 162 2.33 -13.85 17.42
N VAL A 163 3.37 -13.61 18.20
CA VAL A 163 3.50 -14.16 19.56
C VAL A 163 3.07 -13.13 20.59
N LEU A 164 3.29 -11.85 20.30
CA LEU A 164 2.97 -10.76 21.22
C LEU A 164 1.55 -10.25 20.96
N PHE A 165 0.80 -10.01 22.04
CA PHE A 165 -0.55 -9.41 21.94
C PHE A 165 -0.53 -8.08 21.17
N VAL A 166 0.50 -7.26 21.40
CA VAL A 166 0.69 -5.97 20.73
C VAL A 166 0.84 -6.13 19.21
N GLU A 167 1.50 -7.20 18.73
CA GLU A 167 1.62 -7.48 17.29
C GLU A 167 0.26 -7.79 16.66
N VAL A 168 -0.56 -8.57 17.35
CA VAL A 168 -1.91 -8.93 16.88
C VAL A 168 -2.81 -7.69 16.90
N LEU A 169 -2.72 -6.87 17.94
CA LEU A 169 -3.50 -5.63 18.04
C LEU A 169 -3.12 -4.64 16.94
N ILE A 170 -1.82 -4.36 16.77
CA ILE A 170 -1.32 -3.43 15.73
C ILE A 170 -1.70 -3.95 14.34
N TYR A 171 -1.66 -5.26 14.10
CA TYR A 171 -2.10 -5.85 12.83
C TYR A 171 -3.50 -5.41 12.44
N PHE A 172 -4.48 -5.64 13.31
CA PHE A 172 -5.88 -5.31 13.02
C PHE A 172 -6.08 -3.80 12.94
N ILE A 173 -5.49 -3.02 13.87
CA ILE A 173 -5.57 -1.57 13.85
C ILE A 173 -5.01 -1.02 12.52
N GLN A 174 -3.87 -1.53 12.06
CA GLN A 174 -3.27 -1.11 10.80
C GLN A 174 -4.15 -1.46 9.60
N HIS A 175 -4.71 -2.67 9.53
CA HIS A 175 -5.54 -3.07 8.39
C HIS A 175 -6.85 -2.27 8.34
N VAL A 176 -7.48 -2.01 9.50
CA VAL A 176 -8.64 -1.13 9.59
C VAL A 176 -8.26 0.30 9.18
N ALA A 177 -7.11 0.80 9.63
CA ALA A 177 -6.62 2.13 9.25
C ALA A 177 -6.41 2.25 7.73
N ILE A 178 -5.86 1.23 7.05
CA ILE A 178 -5.69 1.23 5.59
C ILE A 178 -7.02 1.42 4.87
N LEU A 179 -8.12 0.84 5.39
CA LEU A 179 -9.45 0.98 4.80
C LEU A 179 -10.09 2.34 5.09
N ILE A 180 -9.86 2.92 6.28
CA ILE A 180 -10.52 4.17 6.71
C ILE A 180 -9.77 5.42 6.21
N VAL A 181 -8.43 5.42 6.22
CA VAL A 181 -7.60 6.58 5.87
C VAL A 181 -7.92 7.21 4.50
N PRO A 182 -8.20 6.45 3.43
CA PRO A 182 -8.59 7.04 2.15
C PRO A 182 -9.82 7.94 2.24
N PHE A 183 -10.79 7.62 3.10
CA PHE A 183 -11.97 8.46 3.34
C PHE A 183 -11.58 9.79 4.00
N PHE A 184 -10.63 9.78 4.94
CA PHE A 184 -10.07 11.01 5.51
C PHE A 184 -9.31 11.85 4.48
N ILE A 185 -8.53 11.20 3.60
CA ILE A 185 -7.81 11.90 2.52
C ILE A 185 -8.79 12.59 1.57
N VAL A 186 -9.91 11.95 1.25
CA VAL A 186 -11.01 12.55 0.45
C VAL A 186 -11.69 13.69 1.20
N TYR A 187 -11.97 13.51 2.49
CA TYR A 187 -12.58 14.55 3.32
C TYR A 187 -11.74 15.83 3.37
N VAL A 188 -10.41 15.70 3.50
CA VAL A 188 -9.49 16.84 3.59
C VAL A 188 -9.26 17.51 2.24
N ASN A 189 -9.04 16.73 1.17
CA ASN A 189 -8.67 17.28 -0.16
C ASN A 189 -9.88 17.55 -1.08
N GLY A 190 -11.09 17.20 -0.67
CA GLY A 190 -12.31 17.34 -1.48
C GLY A 190 -12.61 16.13 -2.35
N THR A 191 -13.64 16.26 -3.19
CA THR A 191 -14.21 15.15 -3.95
C THR A 191 -13.29 14.65 -5.05
N PHE A 192 -13.00 13.35 -5.06
CA PHE A 192 -12.38 12.66 -6.19
C PHE A 192 -13.45 12.22 -7.18
N LEU A 193 -13.24 12.51 -8.46
CA LEU A 193 -14.14 12.04 -9.52
C LEU A 193 -14.03 10.51 -9.62
N LEU A 194 -15.14 9.79 -9.46
CA LEU A 194 -15.15 8.35 -9.67
C LEU A 194 -14.85 8.04 -11.15
N GLU A 195 -14.10 6.97 -11.44
CA GLU A 195 -13.97 6.54 -12.84
C GLU A 195 -15.33 6.08 -13.38
N PRO A 196 -15.62 6.35 -14.67
CA PRO A 196 -16.72 5.69 -15.35
C PRO A 196 -16.53 4.17 -15.33
N PHE A 197 -17.62 3.41 -15.15
CA PHE A 197 -17.57 1.94 -15.13
C PHE A 197 -16.96 1.28 -16.37
N GLN A 198 -16.89 2.00 -17.50
CA GLN A 198 -16.32 1.51 -18.76
C GLN A 198 -14.81 1.79 -18.88
N ASN A 199 -14.25 2.65 -18.02
CA ASN A 199 -12.83 3.00 -18.06
C ASN A 199 -12.05 2.15 -17.05
N PHE A 200 -11.36 1.13 -17.56
CA PHE A 200 -10.54 0.22 -16.76
C PHE A 200 -9.06 0.60 -16.74
N VAL A 201 -8.66 1.74 -17.31
CA VAL A 201 -7.23 2.10 -17.46
C VAL A 201 -6.52 2.12 -16.10
N TRP A 202 -7.13 2.72 -15.08
CA TRP A 202 -6.59 2.76 -13.73
C TRP A 202 -6.51 1.39 -13.05
N ALA A 203 -7.50 0.53 -13.29
CA ALA A 203 -7.52 -0.82 -12.77
C ALA A 203 -6.43 -1.68 -13.40
N VAL A 204 -6.32 -1.65 -14.74
CA VAL A 204 -5.28 -2.36 -15.48
C VAL A 204 -3.90 -1.85 -15.09
N LEU A 205 -3.69 -0.53 -14.99
CA LEU A 205 -2.41 0.02 -14.55
C LEU A 205 -2.05 -0.47 -13.15
N SER A 206 -2.94 -0.30 -12.18
CA SER A 206 -2.66 -0.62 -10.78
C SER A 206 -2.44 -2.11 -10.58
N PHE A 207 -3.27 -2.95 -11.19
CA PHE A 207 -3.08 -4.40 -11.14
C PHE A 207 -1.78 -4.82 -11.82
N SER A 208 -1.41 -4.20 -12.94
CA SER A 208 -0.14 -4.50 -13.61
C SER A 208 1.07 -4.11 -12.77
N VAL A 209 1.02 -2.98 -12.05
CA VAL A 209 2.07 -2.58 -11.10
C VAL A 209 2.16 -3.54 -9.92
N ILE A 210 1.01 -3.95 -9.36
CA ILE A 210 0.95 -4.94 -8.27
C ILE A 210 1.53 -6.28 -8.74
N LEU A 211 1.16 -6.74 -9.93
CA LEU A 211 1.64 -7.99 -10.50
C LEU A 211 3.15 -7.94 -10.78
N PHE A 212 3.65 -6.84 -11.36
CA PHE A 212 5.08 -6.61 -11.51
C PHE A 212 5.81 -6.67 -10.17
N TYR A 213 5.29 -6.01 -9.13
CA TYR A 213 5.85 -6.03 -7.78
C TYR A 213 5.96 -7.43 -7.18
N HIS A 214 4.92 -8.24 -7.31
CA HIS A 214 4.90 -9.60 -6.76
C HIS A 214 5.88 -10.53 -7.49
N PHE A 215 5.89 -10.53 -8.83
CA PHE A 215 6.72 -11.45 -9.61
C PHE A 215 8.17 -10.99 -9.80
N THR A 216 8.52 -9.78 -9.36
CA THR A 216 9.91 -9.32 -9.33
C THR A 216 10.42 -9.20 -7.90
N ILE A 217 9.96 -8.19 -7.15
CA ILE A 217 10.51 -7.86 -5.83
C ILE A 217 10.24 -8.99 -4.84
N LEU A 218 8.99 -9.40 -4.67
CA LEU A 218 8.65 -10.43 -3.68
C LEU A 218 9.19 -11.80 -4.09
N GLN A 219 9.04 -12.17 -5.37
CA GLN A 219 9.51 -13.46 -5.88
C GLN A 219 11.03 -13.65 -5.76
N ILE A 220 11.83 -12.58 -5.88
CA ILE A 220 13.29 -12.63 -5.70
C ILE A 220 13.67 -12.80 -4.23
N VAL A 221 12.97 -12.10 -3.34
CA VAL A 221 13.24 -12.13 -1.89
C VAL A 221 12.91 -13.50 -1.28
N GLY A 222 11.91 -14.21 -1.82
CA GLY A 222 11.57 -15.58 -1.44
C GLY A 222 10.40 -15.68 -0.48
#